data_AF-F0WC20-F1
#
_entry.id   AF-F0WC20-F1
#
_cell.length_a   1.000
_cell.length_b   1.000
_cell.length_c   1.000
_cell.angle_alpha   90.00
_cell.angle_beta   90.00
_cell.angle_gamma   90.00
#
_symmetry.space_group_name_H-M   'P 1'
#
loop_
_entity.id
_entity.type
_entity.pdbx_description
1 polymer ?
#
loop_
_entity_poly.entity_id
_entity_poly.type
_entity_poly.pdbx_seq_one_letter_code
_entity_poly.pdbx_strand_id
1 'polypeptide(L)'
;MTLRDCLTECCTGSALFIFNGVDLICGIILLVYSLYIGLNHYAAEWLYVPICILGSFLLITVGLSWFGTFNPKYSVLLPCSSNLFLFLAIMEFAFAIIIFTQGTAINQFLREHQQELKLSDKQLQRIEDSKFVPAYLLLGLFVMEIVRFGCSARLFYSRKDRLFRYRRLGALDELEVELMEAAKEEEITKKYTNLRVDYQQKYASKSKPSIMPVQIPETLEYMV
;
A
#
# COMPACT_ATOMS: atom_id res chain seq x y z
N MET A 1 19.35 -1.58 4.10
CA MET A 1 18.11 -2.21 4.62
C MET A 1 18.48 -2.97 5.89
N THR A 2 17.86 -2.67 7.04
CA THR A 2 18.18 -3.37 8.30
C THR A 2 17.40 -4.68 8.38
N LEU A 3 18.02 -5.75 8.91
CA LEU A 3 17.39 -7.05 9.10
C LEU A 3 16.07 -6.95 9.89
N ARG A 4 16.01 -6.01 10.84
CA ARG A 4 14.83 -5.71 11.68
C ARG A 4 13.62 -5.27 10.87
N ASP A 5 13.80 -4.41 9.86
CA ASP A 5 12.71 -3.90 9.04
C ASP A 5 12.10 -5.00 8.14
N CYS A 6 12.94 -5.93 7.67
CA CYS A 6 12.49 -7.09 6.90
C CYS A 6 11.71 -8.07 7.79
N LEU A 7 12.24 -8.36 8.98
CA LEU A 7 11.59 -9.28 9.92
C LEU A 7 10.22 -8.76 10.35
N THR A 8 10.13 -7.46 10.65
CA THR A 8 8.88 -6.81 11.05
C THR A 8 7.86 -6.84 9.91
N GLU A 9 8.27 -6.59 8.66
CA GLU A 9 7.38 -6.68 7.50
C GLU A 9 6.90 -8.12 7.25
N CYS A 10 7.79 -9.11 7.35
CA CYS A 10 7.42 -10.53 7.22
C CYS A 10 6.46 -10.97 8.33
N CYS A 11 6.73 -10.60 9.58
CA CYS A 11 5.85 -10.94 10.71
C CYS A 11 4.48 -10.26 10.58
N THR A 12 4.43 -8.98 10.24
CA THR A 12 3.17 -8.24 10.07
C THR A 12 2.37 -8.75 8.86
N GLY A 13 3.02 -9.03 7.74
CA GLY A 13 2.37 -9.65 6.58
C GLY A 13 1.84 -11.06 6.87
N SER A 14 2.60 -11.87 7.61
CA SER A 14 2.16 -13.22 8.01
C SER A 14 0.98 -13.19 8.97
N ALA A 15 1.00 -12.27 9.95
CA ALA A 15 -0.14 -12.06 10.84
C ALA A 15 -1.38 -11.63 10.05
N LEU A 16 -1.24 -10.68 9.11
CA LEU A 16 -2.35 -10.26 8.25
C LEU A 16 -2.91 -11.41 7.42
N PHE A 17 -2.03 -12.28 6.90
CA PHE A 17 -2.44 -13.45 6.14
C PHE A 17 -3.29 -14.41 6.97
N ILE A 18 -2.91 -14.65 8.23
CA ILE A 18 -3.67 -15.50 9.15
C ILE A 18 -5.04 -14.89 9.46
N PHE A 19 -5.10 -13.61 9.84
CA PHE A 19 -6.36 -12.95 10.16
C PHE A 19 -7.32 -12.92 8.95
N ASN A 20 -6.82 -12.52 7.78
CA ASN A 20 -7.58 -12.58 6.53
C ASN A 20 -8.04 -14.02 6.19
N GLY A 21 -7.26 -15.03 6.56
CA GLY A 21 -7.62 -16.44 6.37
C GLY A 21 -8.80 -16.86 7.24
N VAL A 22 -8.86 -16.40 8.50
CA VAL A 22 -10.02 -16.61 9.38
C VAL A 22 -11.25 -15.94 8.78
N ASP A 23 -11.13 -14.67 8.37
CA ASP A 23 -12.22 -13.92 7.75
C ASP A 23 -12.69 -14.56 6.44
N LEU A 24 -11.77 -15.13 5.64
CA LEU A 24 -12.10 -15.85 4.42
C LEU A 24 -12.99 -17.06 4.74
N ILE A 25 -12.56 -17.89 5.69
CA ILE A 25 -13.29 -19.11 6.06
C ILE A 25 -14.67 -18.72 6.60
N CYS A 26 -14.75 -17.72 7.48
CA CYS A 26 -16.01 -17.18 7.97
C CYS A 26 -16.90 -16.68 6.82
N GLY A 27 -16.36 -15.90 5.89
CA GLY A 27 -17.08 -15.38 4.73
C GLY A 27 -17.63 -16.49 3.84
N ILE A 28 -16.83 -17.53 3.55
CA ILE A 28 -17.26 -18.71 2.77
C ILE A 28 -18.38 -19.44 3.49
N ILE A 29 -18.22 -19.73 4.79
CA ILE A 29 -19.23 -20.46 5.57
C ILE A 29 -20.55 -19.68 5.60
N LEU A 30 -20.52 -18.38 5.88
CA LEU A 30 -21.72 -17.54 5.92
C LEU A 30 -22.40 -17.49 4.55
N LEU A 31 -21.62 -17.34 3.48
CA LEU A 31 -22.16 -17.27 2.13
C LEU A 31 -22.79 -18.60 1.69
N VAL A 32 -22.08 -19.72 1.86
CA VAL A 32 -22.61 -21.05 1.53
C VAL A 32 -23.84 -21.38 2.37
N TYR A 33 -23.81 -21.09 3.67
CA TYR A 33 -24.93 -21.35 4.57
C TYR A 33 -26.16 -20.49 4.23
N SER A 34 -25.96 -19.20 3.94
CA SER A 34 -27.05 -18.30 3.55
C SER A 34 -27.71 -18.71 2.23
N LEU A 35 -26.91 -19.10 1.24
CA LEU A 35 -27.42 -19.62 -0.03
C LEU A 35 -28.16 -20.94 0.16
N TYR A 36 -27.66 -21.83 1.01
CA TYR A 36 -28.32 -23.09 1.32
C TYR A 36 -29.70 -22.87 1.96
N ILE A 37 -29.82 -21.94 2.91
CA ILE A 37 -31.10 -21.60 3.54
C ILE A 37 -32.04 -20.92 2.55
N GLY A 38 -31.51 -19.95 1.77
CA GLY A 38 -32.30 -19.17 0.83
C GLY A 38 -32.86 -20.02 -0.31
N LEU A 39 -32.04 -20.86 -0.94
CA LEU A 39 -32.46 -21.71 -2.06
C LEU A 39 -33.51 -22.75 -1.66
N ASN A 40 -33.42 -23.28 -0.44
CA ASN A 40 -34.38 -24.26 0.07
C ASN A 40 -35.56 -23.64 0.84
N HIS A 41 -35.62 -22.30 0.94
CA HIS A 41 -36.65 -21.54 1.64
C HIS A 41 -36.86 -22.01 3.09
N TYR A 42 -35.76 -22.35 3.77
CA TYR A 42 -35.83 -22.87 5.13
C TYR A 42 -36.10 -21.79 6.18
N ALA A 43 -35.76 -20.53 5.89
CA ALA A 43 -35.99 -19.38 6.75
C ALA A 43 -36.43 -18.15 5.95
N ALA A 44 -36.95 -17.15 6.66
CA ALA A 44 -37.40 -15.89 6.07
C ALA A 44 -36.27 -15.06 5.46
N GLU A 45 -36.61 -14.23 4.47
CA GLU A 45 -35.66 -13.40 3.71
C GLU A 45 -34.86 -12.44 4.60
N TRP A 46 -35.50 -11.88 5.63
CA TRP A 46 -34.87 -10.97 6.58
C TRP A 46 -33.73 -11.63 7.38
N LEU A 47 -33.66 -12.96 7.42
CA LEU A 47 -32.60 -13.68 8.11
C LEU A 47 -31.44 -14.03 7.18
N TYR A 48 -31.71 -14.66 6.02
CA TYR A 48 -30.62 -15.16 5.18
C TYR A 48 -30.00 -14.08 4.27
N VAL A 49 -30.75 -13.04 3.88
CA VAL A 49 -30.23 -11.96 3.02
C VAL A 49 -29.11 -11.17 3.72
N PRO A 50 -29.25 -10.70 4.98
CA PRO A 50 -28.16 -10.03 5.68
C PRO A 50 -26.93 -10.92 5.88
N ILE A 51 -27.11 -12.22 6.14
CA ILE A 51 -26.00 -13.18 6.27
C ILE A 51 -25.24 -13.30 4.95
N CYS A 52 -25.96 -13.35 3.82
CA CYS A 52 -25.36 -13.39 2.48
C CYS A 52 -24.56 -12.11 2.16
N ILE A 53 -25.14 -10.95 2.48
CA ILE A 53 -24.47 -9.65 2.31
C ILE A 53 -23.20 -9.58 3.16
N LEU A 54 -23.28 -10.00 4.42
CA LEU A 54 -22.14 -10.01 5.34
C LEU A 54 -21.03 -10.96 4.85
N GLY A 55 -21.39 -12.17 4.43
CA GLY A 55 -20.43 -13.13 3.87
C GLY A 55 -19.76 -12.58 2.61
N SER A 56 -20.52 -11.99 1.70
CA SER A 56 -20.00 -11.36 0.48
C SER A 56 -19.06 -10.19 0.80
N PHE A 57 -19.44 -9.34 1.76
CA PHE A 57 -18.65 -8.22 2.23
C PHE A 57 -17.29 -8.67 2.79
N LEU A 58 -17.28 -9.73 3.61
CA LEU A 58 -16.05 -10.33 4.14
C LEU A 58 -15.14 -10.83 3.00
N LEU A 59 -15.67 -11.56 2.03
CA LEU A 59 -14.87 -12.07 0.91
C LEU A 59 -14.24 -10.94 0.08
N ILE A 60 -15.01 -9.89 -0.22
CA ILE A 60 -14.51 -8.72 -0.98
C ILE A 60 -13.40 -8.03 -0.20
N THR A 61 -13.62 -7.77 1.10
CA THR A 61 -12.64 -7.06 1.93
C THR A 61 -11.38 -7.86 2.19
N VAL A 62 -11.48 -9.19 2.38
CA VAL A 62 -10.33 -10.10 2.41
C VAL A 62 -9.55 -10.06 1.09
N GLY A 63 -10.25 -10.10 -0.04
CA GLY A 63 -9.64 -9.99 -1.37
C GLY A 63 -8.81 -8.71 -1.48
N LEU A 64 -9.40 -7.56 -1.14
CA LEU A 64 -8.70 -6.26 -1.13
C LEU A 64 -7.45 -6.27 -0.24
N SER A 65 -7.55 -6.87 0.94
CA SER A 65 -6.46 -6.98 1.91
C SER A 65 -5.31 -7.85 1.38
N TRP A 66 -5.60 -9.02 0.80
CA TRP A 66 -4.58 -9.87 0.19
C TRP A 66 -3.95 -9.25 -1.06
N PHE A 67 -4.73 -8.66 -1.96
CA PHE A 67 -4.17 -7.96 -3.13
C PHE A 67 -3.21 -6.83 -2.70
N GLY A 68 -3.57 -6.07 -1.66
CA GLY A 68 -2.70 -5.05 -1.07
C GLY A 68 -1.46 -5.62 -0.36
N THR A 69 -1.55 -6.84 0.18
CA THR A 69 -0.44 -7.53 0.84
C THR A 69 0.56 -8.10 -0.17
N PHE A 70 0.11 -8.83 -1.20
CA PHE A 70 0.99 -9.49 -2.16
C PHE A 70 1.66 -8.54 -3.15
N ASN A 71 0.97 -7.44 -3.53
CA ASN A 71 1.48 -6.52 -4.54
C ASN A 71 1.79 -5.13 -3.93
N PRO A 72 3.06 -4.72 -3.84
CA PRO A 72 3.44 -3.41 -3.31
C PRO A 72 2.78 -2.24 -4.06
N LYS A 73 2.52 -2.42 -5.37
CA LYS A 73 1.82 -1.45 -6.23
C LYS A 73 0.39 -1.16 -5.76
N TYR A 74 -0.28 -2.15 -5.18
CA TYR A 74 -1.65 -2.03 -4.68
C TYR A 74 -1.70 -1.87 -3.15
N SER A 75 -0.60 -1.44 -2.53
CA SER A 75 -0.54 -1.20 -1.07
C SER A 75 -1.60 -0.22 -0.55
N VAL A 76 -2.17 0.64 -1.41
CA VAL A 76 -3.31 1.52 -1.10
C VAL A 76 -4.60 0.75 -0.77
N LEU A 77 -4.73 -0.52 -1.20
CA LEU A 77 -5.86 -1.37 -0.84
C LEU A 77 -5.82 -1.85 0.63
N LEU A 78 -4.65 -1.83 1.28
CA LEU A 78 -4.50 -2.16 2.70
C LEU A 78 -5.30 -1.20 3.59
N PRO A 79 -5.12 0.13 3.54
CA PRO A 79 -5.94 1.05 4.34
C PRO A 79 -7.42 1.03 3.92
N CYS A 80 -7.73 0.78 2.65
CA CYS A 80 -9.13 0.65 2.20
C CYS A 80 -9.84 -0.53 2.86
N SER A 81 -9.26 -1.73 2.76
CA SER A 81 -9.78 -2.92 3.44
C SER A 81 -9.81 -2.77 4.96
N SER A 82 -8.79 -2.13 5.56
CA SER A 82 -8.74 -1.94 7.01
C SER A 82 -9.81 -0.99 7.52
N ASN A 83 -10.13 0.07 6.77
CA ASN A 83 -11.24 0.96 7.14
C ASN A 83 -12.58 0.24 7.07
N LEU A 84 -12.80 -0.60 6.05
CA LEU A 84 -14.05 -1.36 5.90
C LEU A 84 -14.28 -2.33 7.05
N PHE A 85 -13.24 -3.05 7.46
CA PHE A 85 -13.36 -3.91 8.62
C PHE A 85 -13.37 -3.15 9.95
N LEU A 86 -12.78 -1.94 10.05
CA LEU A 86 -12.95 -1.11 11.24
C LEU A 86 -14.42 -0.72 11.44
N PHE A 87 -15.15 -0.42 10.35
CA PHE A 87 -16.61 -0.25 10.43
C PHE A 87 -17.30 -1.51 10.93
N LEU A 88 -16.88 -2.69 10.44
CA LEU A 88 -17.41 -3.97 10.92
C LEU A 88 -17.14 -4.15 12.43
N ALA A 89 -15.92 -3.88 12.89
CA ALA A 89 -15.54 -3.98 14.30
C ALA A 89 -16.40 -3.07 15.20
N ILE A 90 -16.66 -1.83 14.77
CA ILE A 90 -17.53 -0.91 15.49
C ILE A 90 -18.95 -1.48 15.59
N MET A 91 -19.46 -2.06 14.50
CA MET A 91 -20.78 -2.71 14.50
C MET A 91 -20.80 -3.94 15.42
N GLU A 92 -19.77 -4.79 15.39
CA GLU A 92 -19.64 -5.95 16.27
C GLU A 92 -19.64 -5.55 17.75
N PHE A 93 -18.89 -4.49 18.09
CA PHE A 93 -18.85 -3.95 19.43
C PHE A 93 -20.20 -3.38 19.86
N ALA A 94 -20.87 -2.62 18.98
CA ALA A 94 -22.20 -2.08 19.24
C ALA A 94 -23.23 -3.21 19.45
N PHE A 95 -23.22 -4.24 18.60
CA PHE A 95 -24.09 -5.41 18.76
C PHE A 95 -23.79 -6.18 20.05
N ALA A 96 -22.53 -6.34 20.44
CA ALA A 96 -22.18 -6.97 21.71
C ALA A 96 -22.78 -6.21 22.90
N ILE A 97 -22.69 -4.88 22.92
CA ILE A 97 -23.31 -4.03 23.95
C ILE A 97 -24.84 -4.20 23.95
N ILE A 98 -25.46 -4.19 22.77
CA ILE A 98 -26.92 -4.37 22.65
C ILE A 98 -27.33 -5.73 23.21
N ILE A 99 -26.60 -6.80 22.90
CA ILE A 99 -26.91 -8.15 23.41
C ILE A 99 -26.77 -8.21 24.94
N PHE A 100 -25.71 -7.60 25.50
CA PHE A 100 -25.54 -7.55 26.95
C PHE A 100 -26.65 -6.75 27.65
N THR A 101 -27.10 -5.66 27.05
CA THR A 101 -28.09 -4.75 27.67
C THR A 101 -29.54 -5.22 27.46
N GLN A 102 -29.86 -5.83 26.31
CA GLN A 102 -31.22 -6.20 25.91
C GLN A 102 -31.52 -7.70 26.00
N GLY A 103 -30.84 -8.42 26.89
CA GLY A 103 -31.00 -9.88 27.01
C GLY A 103 -32.43 -10.35 27.31
N THR A 104 -33.30 -9.51 27.88
CA THR A 104 -34.73 -9.82 28.08
C THR A 104 -35.56 -9.66 26.80
N ALA A 105 -35.30 -8.62 26.01
CA ALA A 105 -35.96 -8.39 24.73
C ALA A 105 -35.60 -9.47 23.71
N ILE A 106 -34.35 -9.95 23.71
CA ILE A 106 -33.91 -11.08 22.87
C ILE A 106 -34.69 -12.35 23.20
N ASN A 107 -34.87 -12.67 24.48
CA ASN A 107 -35.65 -13.84 24.90
C ASN A 107 -37.11 -13.71 24.46
N GLN A 108 -37.70 -12.51 24.56
CA GLN A 108 -39.06 -12.26 24.09
C GLN A 108 -39.17 -12.42 22.56
N PHE A 109 -38.24 -11.85 21.80
CA PHE A 109 -38.19 -11.97 20.34
C PHE A 109 -38.07 -13.43 19.88
N LEU A 110 -37.20 -14.21 20.53
CA LEU A 110 -37.01 -15.64 20.22
C LEU A 110 -38.27 -16.47 20.46
N ARG A 111 -39.03 -16.14 21.52
CA ARG A 111 -40.32 -16.78 21.82
C ARG A 111 -41.40 -16.39 20.82
N GLU A 112 -41.47 -15.12 20.44
CA GLU A 112 -42.44 -14.62 19.46
C GLU A 112 -42.21 -15.19 18.06
N HIS A 113 -40.95 -15.37 17.64
CA HIS A 113 -40.61 -15.88 16.30
C HIS A 113 -40.26 -17.37 16.30
N GLN A 114 -40.56 -18.11 17.38
CA GLN A 114 -40.20 -19.53 17.50
C GLN A 114 -40.74 -20.38 16.34
N GLN A 115 -41.99 -20.12 15.92
CA GLN A 115 -42.63 -20.84 14.82
C GLN A 115 -41.96 -20.56 13.46
N GLU A 116 -41.51 -19.33 13.23
CA GLU A 116 -40.82 -18.93 12.01
C GLU A 116 -39.39 -19.49 11.93
N LEU A 117 -38.69 -19.51 13.07
CA LEU A 117 -37.35 -20.10 13.17
C LEU A 117 -37.36 -21.65 13.24
N LYS A 118 -38.54 -22.28 13.29
CA LYS A 118 -38.72 -23.74 13.41
C LYS A 118 -37.92 -24.34 14.57
N LEU A 119 -37.83 -23.62 15.69
CA LEU A 119 -37.06 -24.05 16.86
C LEU A 119 -37.87 -25.00 17.75
N SER A 120 -37.27 -26.13 18.12
CA SER A 120 -37.82 -27.01 19.16
C SER A 120 -37.65 -26.37 20.54
N ASP A 121 -38.56 -26.63 21.49
CA ASP A 121 -38.50 -26.07 22.86
C ASP A 121 -37.16 -26.35 23.56
N LYS A 122 -36.57 -27.54 23.33
CA LYS A 122 -35.25 -27.90 23.86
C LYS A 122 -34.12 -27.05 23.27
N GLN A 123 -34.24 -26.64 22.01
CA GLN A 123 -33.27 -25.77 21.34
C GLN A 123 -33.43 -24.33 21.81
N LEU A 124 -34.67 -23.87 21.96
CA LEU A 124 -34.97 -22.54 22.48
C LEU A 124 -34.38 -22.35 23.88
N GLN A 125 -34.61 -23.30 24.79
CA GLN A 125 -34.08 -23.24 26.15
C GLN A 125 -32.54 -23.19 26.17
N ARG A 126 -31.88 -23.95 25.28
CA ARG A 126 -30.42 -23.93 25.14
C ARG A 126 -29.89 -22.59 24.63
N ILE A 127 -30.61 -21.94 23.71
CA ILE A 127 -30.25 -20.61 23.20
C ILE A 127 -30.44 -19.57 24.30
N GLU A 128 -31.53 -19.63 25.08
CA GLU A 128 -31.76 -18.74 26.21
C GLU A 128 -30.68 -18.88 27.30
N ASP A 129 -30.24 -20.11 27.60
CA ASP A 129 -29.18 -20.36 28.58
C ASP A 129 -27.81 -19.84 28.12
N SER A 130 -27.56 -19.87 26.81
CA SER A 130 -26.29 -19.45 26.17
C SER A 130 -26.36 -18.06 25.51
N LYS A 131 -27.36 -17.24 25.85
CA LYS A 131 -27.66 -15.97 25.15
C LYS A 131 -26.54 -14.94 25.08
N PHE A 132 -25.55 -15.02 25.97
CA PHE A 132 -24.40 -14.12 25.97
C PHE A 132 -23.20 -14.66 25.18
N VAL A 133 -23.20 -15.92 24.76
CA VAL A 133 -22.11 -16.50 23.97
C VAL A 133 -21.86 -15.71 22.66
N PRO A 134 -22.88 -15.32 21.89
CA PRO A 134 -22.68 -14.47 20.71
C PRO A 134 -22.01 -13.14 21.04
N ALA A 135 -22.32 -12.53 22.18
CA ALA A 135 -21.71 -11.26 22.58
C ALA A 135 -20.20 -11.41 22.89
N TYR A 136 -19.81 -12.50 23.57
CA TYR A 136 -18.39 -12.79 23.80
C TYR A 136 -17.64 -13.08 22.49
N LEU A 137 -18.28 -13.77 21.54
CA LEU A 137 -17.70 -14.01 20.22
C LEU A 137 -17.50 -12.69 19.45
N LEU A 138 -18.48 -11.79 19.45
CA LEU A 138 -18.38 -10.46 18.82
C LEU A 138 -17.27 -9.61 19.45
N LEU A 139 -17.09 -9.66 20.77
CA LEU A 139 -15.96 -9.00 21.43
C LEU A 139 -14.61 -9.60 21.01
N GLY A 140 -14.54 -10.92 20.85
CA GLY A 140 -13.35 -11.59 20.32
C GLY A 140 -13.00 -11.15 18.90
N LEU A 141 -14.01 -11.07 18.02
CA LEU A 141 -13.86 -10.57 16.65
C LEU A 141 -13.41 -9.11 16.62
N PHE A 142 -14.01 -8.26 17.46
CA PHE A 142 -13.60 -6.86 17.61
C PHE A 142 -12.12 -6.70 17.98
N VAL A 143 -11.64 -7.48 18.96
CA VAL A 143 -10.22 -7.44 19.38
C VAL A 143 -9.31 -7.94 18.25
N MET A 144 -9.70 -9.02 17.57
CA MET A 144 -8.97 -9.54 16.40
C MET A 144 -8.83 -8.45 15.33
N GLU A 145 -9.90 -7.71 15.06
CA GLU A 145 -9.92 -6.69 14.03
C GLU A 145 -9.07 -5.47 14.38
N ILE A 146 -9.02 -5.06 15.66
CA ILE A 146 -8.08 -4.02 16.12
C ILE A 146 -6.62 -4.43 15.85
N VAL A 147 -6.27 -5.68 16.16
CA VAL A 147 -4.92 -6.20 15.91
C VAL A 147 -4.63 -6.20 14.42
N ARG A 148 -5.58 -6.65 13.60
CA ARG A 148 -5.48 -6.68 12.15
C ARG A 148 -5.31 -5.29 11.55
N PHE A 149 -6.08 -4.30 12.01
CA PHE A 149 -5.93 -2.89 11.64
C PHE A 149 -4.51 -2.38 11.94
N GLY A 150 -3.99 -2.68 13.13
CA GLY A 150 -2.63 -2.31 13.53
C GLY A 150 -1.56 -2.94 12.64
N CYS A 151 -1.70 -4.22 12.29
CA CYS A 151 -0.81 -4.91 11.36
C CYS A 151 -0.85 -4.29 9.96
N SER A 152 -2.04 -3.99 9.45
CA SER A 152 -2.23 -3.39 8.12
C SER A 152 -1.64 -1.98 8.04
N ALA A 153 -1.93 -1.13 9.04
CA ALA A 153 -1.38 0.22 9.11
C ALA A 153 0.15 0.19 9.15
N ARG A 154 0.75 -0.65 10.00
CA ARG A 154 2.21 -0.82 10.06
C ARG A 154 2.80 -1.27 8.73
N LEU A 155 2.17 -2.24 8.06
CA LEU A 155 2.62 -2.73 6.75
C LEU A 155 2.55 -1.63 5.68
N PHE A 156 1.45 -0.87 5.66
CA PHE A 156 1.25 0.25 4.74
C PHE A 156 2.31 1.35 4.95
N TYR A 157 2.51 1.81 6.19
CA TYR A 157 3.50 2.84 6.50
C TYR A 157 4.93 2.36 6.20
N SER A 158 5.29 1.13 6.56
CA SER A 158 6.60 0.55 6.24
C SER A 158 6.90 0.57 4.74
N ARG A 159 5.91 0.21 3.91
CA ARG A 159 6.04 0.23 2.44
C ARG A 159 6.09 1.65 1.87
N LYS A 160 5.28 2.57 2.41
CA LYS A 160 5.28 3.98 2.01
C LYS A 160 6.64 4.63 2.32
N ASP A 161 7.19 4.39 3.50
CA ASP A 161 8.51 4.89 3.89
C ASP A 161 9.64 4.33 3.03
N ARG A 162 9.50 3.08 2.55
CA ARG A 162 10.45 2.51 1.58
C ARG A 162 10.36 3.22 0.24
N LEU A 163 9.16 3.44 -0.28
CA LEU A 163 8.99 4.15 -1.55
C LEU A 163 9.60 5.55 -1.51
N PHE A 164 9.42 6.29 -0.40
CA PHE A 164 10.05 7.59 -0.21
C PHE A 164 11.57 7.50 -0.12
N ARG A 165 12.12 6.53 0.62
CA ARG A 165 13.58 6.33 0.70
C ARG A 165 14.19 6.00 -0.65
N TYR A 166 13.56 5.13 -1.45
CA TYR A 166 14.02 4.82 -2.80
C TYR A 166 13.98 6.04 -3.73
N ARG A 167 12.88 6.80 -3.73
CA ARG A 167 12.80 8.04 -4.53
C ARG A 167 13.87 9.06 -4.13
N ARG A 168 14.13 9.19 -2.83
CA ARG A 168 15.16 10.09 -2.33
C ARG A 168 16.57 9.67 -2.74
N LEU A 169 16.86 8.36 -2.71
CA LEU A 169 18.13 7.81 -3.19
C LEU A 169 18.31 8.02 -4.69
N GLY A 170 17.27 7.75 -5.50
CA GLY A 170 17.34 8.01 -6.94
C GLY A 170 17.59 9.49 -7.26
N ALA A 171 16.94 10.41 -6.55
CA ALA A 171 17.19 11.84 -6.71
C ALA A 171 18.59 12.27 -6.26
N LEU A 172 19.19 11.56 -5.28
CA LEU A 172 20.58 11.79 -4.87
C LEU A 172 21.57 11.30 -5.94
N ASP A 173 21.34 10.11 -6.51
CA ASP A 173 22.16 9.56 -7.59
C ASP A 173 22.10 10.46 -8.84
N GLU A 174 20.91 10.96 -9.21
CA GLU A 174 20.75 11.91 -10.31
C GLU A 174 21.54 13.21 -10.08
N LEU A 175 21.50 13.74 -8.86
CA LEU A 175 22.26 14.95 -8.49
C LEU A 175 23.78 14.70 -8.53
N GLU A 176 24.24 13.50 -8.13
CA GLU A 176 25.66 13.14 -8.20
C GLU A 176 26.16 13.06 -9.64
N VAL A 177 25.36 12.50 -10.55
CA VAL A 177 25.68 12.46 -11.99
C VAL A 177 25.79 13.87 -12.57
N GLU A 178 24.82 14.75 -12.27
CA GLU A 178 24.83 16.14 -12.74
C GLU A 178 26.08 16.90 -12.25
N LEU A 179 26.47 16.68 -10.99
CA LEU A 179 27.64 17.32 -10.40
C LEU A 179 28.96 16.81 -11.02
N MET A 180 29.06 15.51 -11.33
CA MET A 180 30.20 14.96 -12.07
C MET A 180 30.32 15.53 -13.48
N GLU A 181 29.20 15.69 -14.20
CA GLU A 181 29.20 16.28 -15.54
C GLU A 181 29.67 17.74 -15.50
N ALA A 182 29.14 18.55 -14.58
CA ALA A 182 29.57 19.93 -14.39
C ALA A 182 31.06 20.05 -14.06
N ALA A 183 31.59 19.19 -13.18
CA ALA A 183 33.01 19.17 -12.85
C ALA A 183 33.90 18.82 -14.07
N LYS A 184 33.43 17.89 -14.91
CA LYS A 184 34.12 17.51 -16.15
C LYS A 184 34.11 18.64 -17.18
N GLU A 185 33.01 19.36 -17.32
CA GLU A 185 32.93 20.54 -18.18
C GLU A 185 33.87 21.67 -17.72
N GLU A 186 33.98 21.88 -16.40
CA GLU A 186 34.91 22.85 -15.83
C GLU A 186 36.38 22.47 -16.13
N GLU A 187 36.73 21.19 -15.98
CA GLU A 187 38.07 20.67 -16.30
C GLU A 187 38.41 20.83 -17.78
N ILE A 188 37.46 20.49 -18.66
CA ILE A 188 37.60 20.67 -20.12
C ILE A 188 37.81 22.16 -20.44
N THR A 189 37.00 23.04 -19.85
CA THR A 189 37.09 24.49 -20.06
C THR A 189 38.45 25.02 -19.60
N LYS A 190 38.92 24.62 -18.42
CA LYS A 190 40.27 24.94 -17.91
C LYS A 190 41.37 24.46 -18.85
N LYS A 191 41.24 23.26 -19.42
CA LYS A 191 42.22 22.71 -20.36
C LYS A 191 42.28 23.56 -21.64
N TYR A 192 41.13 23.94 -22.20
CA TYR A 192 41.08 24.78 -23.39
C TYR A 192 41.56 26.21 -23.16
N THR A 193 41.26 26.82 -22.00
CA THR A 193 41.81 28.14 -21.65
C THR A 193 43.32 28.09 -21.48
N ASN A 194 43.86 27.07 -20.81
CA ASN A 194 45.31 26.87 -20.68
C ASN A 194 45.98 26.67 -22.05
N LEU A 195 45.41 25.84 -22.93
CA LEU A 195 45.89 25.67 -24.31
C LEU A 195 45.90 26.99 -25.07
N ARG A 196 44.82 27.79 -24.97
CA ARG A 196 44.73 29.10 -25.63
C ARG A 196 45.83 30.05 -25.15
N VAL A 197 46.09 30.11 -23.85
CA VAL A 197 47.16 30.94 -23.27
C VAL A 197 48.52 30.49 -23.76
N ASP A 198 48.78 29.17 -23.78
CA ASP A 198 50.05 28.59 -24.25
C ASP A 198 50.31 28.90 -25.73
N TYR A 199 49.29 28.75 -26.59
CA TYR A 199 49.38 29.15 -28.00
C TYR A 199 49.62 30.64 -28.19
N GLN A 200 48.95 31.50 -27.41
CA GLN A 200 49.18 32.95 -27.46
C GLN A 200 50.64 33.29 -27.09
N GLN A 201 51.20 32.68 -26.05
CA GLN A 201 52.60 32.89 -25.67
C GLN A 201 53.60 32.37 -26.73
N LYS A 202 53.33 31.20 -27.32
CA LYS A 202 54.19 30.58 -28.34
C LYS A 202 54.28 31.40 -29.63
N TYR A 203 53.22 32.12 -30.00
CA TYR A 203 53.21 32.96 -31.21
C TYR A 203 53.50 34.44 -30.94
N ALA A 204 53.27 34.95 -29.74
CA ALA A 204 53.73 36.29 -29.32
C ALA A 204 55.27 36.40 -29.30
N SER A 205 55.97 35.30 -29.04
CA SER A 205 57.44 35.24 -29.10
C SER A 205 58.02 35.12 -30.53
N LYS A 206 57.18 34.91 -31.55
CA LYS A 206 57.59 34.80 -32.97
C LYS A 206 57.24 36.00 -33.85
N SER A 207 56.73 37.10 -33.29
CA SER A 207 56.46 38.31 -34.06
C SER A 207 57.63 39.31 -34.02
N LYS A 208 58.63 39.08 -34.86
CA LYS A 208 59.36 40.17 -35.55
C LYS A 208 59.70 39.72 -36.97
N PRO A 209 58.84 39.99 -37.97
CA PRO A 209 59.27 39.87 -39.35
C PRO A 209 60.23 41.03 -39.66
N SER A 210 61.48 40.72 -39.99
CA SER A 210 62.41 41.67 -40.60
C SER A 210 61.94 41.90 -42.04
N ILE A 211 61.34 43.07 -42.29
CA ILE A 211 61.04 43.52 -43.64
C ILE A 211 62.37 44.01 -44.24
N MET A 212 62.97 43.23 -45.14
CA MET A 212 64.05 43.73 -45.99
C MET A 212 63.43 44.52 -47.15
N PRO A 213 63.91 45.74 -47.46
CA PRO A 213 63.44 46.50 -48.61
C PRO A 213 63.93 45.86 -49.90
N VAL A 214 63.00 45.61 -50.83
CA VAL A 214 63.29 45.17 -52.20
C VAL A 214 63.92 46.35 -52.96
N GLN A 215 65.16 46.18 -53.42
CA GLN A 215 65.80 47.10 -54.37
C GLN A 215 65.23 46.85 -55.78
N ILE A 216 64.69 47.90 -56.38
CA ILE A 216 64.24 47.93 -57.78
C ILE A 216 65.44 48.39 -58.64
N PRO A 217 65.90 47.62 -59.64
CA PRO A 217 66.86 48.13 -60.62
C PRO A 217 66.18 49.05 -61.63
N GLU A 218 66.84 50.18 -61.88
CA GLU A 218 66.57 51.13 -62.95
C GLU A 218 66.83 50.55 -64.35
N THR A 219 65.95 50.96 -65.28
CA THR A 219 66.14 51.25 -66.73
C THR A 219 66.58 50.15 -67.71
N LEU A 220 65.78 49.99 -68.77
CA LEU A 220 66.09 50.35 -70.18
C LEU A 220 64.94 49.81 -71.07
N GLU A 221 64.05 50.66 -71.59
CA GLU A 221 64.17 51.34 -72.90
C GLU A 221 64.00 50.43 -74.15
N TYR A 222 62.88 50.70 -74.84
CA TYR A 222 62.66 50.80 -76.30
C TYR A 222 62.37 49.60 -77.23
N MET A 223 61.37 49.89 -78.10
CA MET A 223 61.07 49.40 -79.46
C MET A 223 60.38 48.03 -79.56
N VAL A 224 59.22 47.86 -80.21
CA VAL A 224 58.60 48.50 -81.40
C VAL A 224 57.08 48.60 -81.23
#